data_AF-A0A257N1L8-F1
#
_entry.id   AF-A0A257N1L8-F1
#
_cell.length_a   1.000
_cell.length_b   1.000
_cell.length_c   1.000
_cell.angle_alpha   90.00
_cell.angle_beta   90.00
_cell.angle_gamma   90.00
#
_symmetry.space_group_name_H-M   'P 1'
#
loop_
_entity.id
_entity.type
_entity.pdbx_description
1 polymer ?
#
loop_
_entity_poly.entity_id
_entity_poly.type
_entity_poly.pdbx_seq_one_letter_code
_entity_poly.pdbx_strand_id
1 'polypeptide(L)' 'VAQRRAERGIWQRRYWEHTIVTERDYAQHIDYIHVNPLKHGYVKRVCDWPHSTFHRYVADGILPVDWCGEIADLPSVSE' A
#
# COMPACT_ATOMS: atom_id res chain seq x y z
N VAL A 1 -33.93 -18.94 3.81
CA VAL A 1 -33.70 -17.48 4.02
C VAL A 1 -32.21 -17.27 4.22
N ALA A 2 -31.54 -16.50 3.36
CA ALA A 2 -30.10 -16.25 3.50
C ALA A 2 -29.83 -15.53 4.82
N GLN A 3 -29.03 -16.16 5.67
CA GLN A 3 -28.65 -15.60 6.97
C GLN A 3 -27.84 -14.33 6.73
N ARG A 4 -28.38 -13.17 7.11
CA ARG A 4 -27.67 -11.90 7.03
C ARG A 4 -26.43 -12.02 7.92
N ARG A 5 -25.25 -11.99 7.31
CA ARG A 5 -23.99 -11.86 8.06
C ARG A 5 -24.12 -10.62 8.94
N ALA A 6 -23.71 -10.71 10.22
CA ALA A 6 -23.82 -9.65 11.22
C ALA A 6 -22.83 -8.49 10.96
N GLU A 7 -22.67 -8.11 9.70
CA GLU A 7 -21.75 -7.10 9.21
C GLU A 7 -22.32 -5.72 9.54
N ARG A 8 -21.56 -4.94 10.34
CA ARG A 8 -21.87 -3.55 10.67
C ARG A 8 -21.58 -2.67 9.44
N GLY A 9 -22.34 -1.57 9.26
CA GLY A 9 -22.31 -0.73 8.05
C GLY A 9 -21.03 0.09 7.78
N ILE A 10 -19.94 -0.11 8.52
CA ILE A 10 -18.65 0.58 8.31
C ILE A 10 -17.82 -0.15 7.24
N TRP A 11 -17.91 -1.48 7.19
CA TRP A 11 -17.09 -2.29 6.28
C TRP A 11 -17.79 -2.49 4.93
N GLN A 12 -17.05 -2.29 3.84
CA GLN A 12 -17.49 -2.76 2.53
C GLN A 12 -17.66 -4.29 2.58
N ARG A 13 -18.71 -4.79 1.94
CA ARG A 13 -18.96 -6.24 1.88
C ARG A 13 -17.93 -6.89 0.96
N ARG A 14 -17.32 -7.98 1.45
CA ARG A 14 -16.21 -8.70 0.80
C ARG A 14 -14.96 -7.83 0.69
N TYR A 15 -13.92 -8.37 0.08
CA TYR A 15 -12.64 -7.73 -0.13
C TYR A 15 -12.11 -8.14 -1.51
N TRP A 16 -11.11 -7.40 -1.99
CA TRP A 16 -10.35 -7.79 -3.17
C TRP A 16 -9.28 -8.81 -2.76
N GLU A 17 -9.25 -9.95 -3.43
CA GLU A 17 -8.23 -10.98 -3.23
C GLU A 17 -7.38 -11.13 -4.48
N HIS A 18 -6.08 -11.24 -4.28
CA HIS A 18 -5.11 -11.56 -5.32
C HIS A 18 -4.09 -12.54 -4.75
N THR A 19 -3.97 -13.70 -5.38
CA THR A 19 -3.02 -14.73 -4.94
C THR A 19 -1.65 -14.41 -5.53
N ILE A 20 -0.69 -14.13 -4.65
CA ILE A 20 0.70 -13.91 -5.02
C ILE A 20 1.33 -15.25 -5.40
N VAL A 21 1.79 -15.35 -6.64
CA VAL A 21 2.29 -16.61 -7.23
C VAL A 21 3.78 -16.60 -7.55
N THR A 22 4.41 -15.42 -7.59
CA THR A 22 5.83 -15.28 -7.90
C THR A 22 6.50 -14.25 -6.99
N GLU A 23 7.82 -14.36 -6.86
CA GLU A 23 8.64 -13.39 -6.11
C GLU A 23 8.53 -11.98 -6.68
N ARG A 24 8.47 -11.85 -8.01
CA ARG A 24 8.28 -10.54 -8.66
C ARG A 24 6.95 -9.92 -8.30
N ASP A 25 5.89 -10.73 -8.28
CA ASP A 25 4.54 -10.28 -7.91
C ASP A 25 4.50 -9.85 -6.44
N TYR A 26 5.19 -10.60 -5.56
CA TYR A 26 5.36 -10.23 -4.16
C TYR A 26 6.03 -8.85 -4.00
N ALA A 27 7.18 -8.64 -4.64
CA ALA A 27 7.92 -7.38 -4.57
C ALA A 27 7.06 -6.19 -5.05
N GLN A 28 6.36 -6.35 -6.18
CA GLN A 28 5.48 -5.31 -6.73
C GLN A 28 4.32 -4.97 -5.77
N HIS A 29 3.73 -5.96 -5.10
CA HIS A 29 2.66 -5.72 -4.14
C HIS A 29 3.15 -5.03 -2.87
N ILE A 30 4.35 -5.36 -2.37
CA ILE A 30 4.97 -4.66 -1.24
C ILE A 30 5.25 -3.20 -1.60
N ASP A 31 5.87 -2.96 -2.76
CA ASP A 31 6.15 -1.60 -3.24
C ASP A 31 4.85 -0.80 -3.37
N TYR A 32 3.81 -1.40 -3.97
CA TYR A 32 2.50 -0.77 -4.09
C TYR A 32 1.95 -0.34 -2.72
N ILE A 33 1.96 -1.21 -1.72
CA ILE A 33 1.44 -0.91 -0.36
C ILE A 33 2.17 0.29 0.25
N HIS A 34 3.49 0.37 0.13
CA HIS A 34 4.27 1.49 0.68
C HIS A 34 4.08 2.79 -0.10
N VAL A 35 3.84 2.73 -1.41
CA VAL A 35 3.58 3.91 -2.26
C VAL A 35 2.15 4.43 -2.12
N ASN A 36 1.18 3.64 -1.65
CA ASN A 36 -0.24 4.04 -1.62
C ASN A 36 -0.51 5.39 -0.94
N PRO A 37 0.05 5.72 0.24
CA PRO A 37 -0.15 7.02 0.88
C PRO A 37 0.31 8.20 0.02
N LEU A 38 1.40 8.02 -0.73
CA LEU A 38 1.93 9.00 -1.68
C LEU A 38 1.01 9.11 -2.91
N LYS A 39 0.65 7.96 -3.50
CA LYS A 39 -0.26 7.87 -4.66
C LYS A 39 -1.61 8.54 -4.39
N HIS A 40 -2.14 8.41 -3.18
CA HIS A 40 -3.41 9.01 -2.78
C HIS A 40 -3.29 10.44 -2.22
N GLY A 41 -2.07 11.00 -2.20
CA GLY A 41 -1.83 12.40 -1.80
C GLY A 41 -1.95 12.66 -0.30
N TYR A 42 -1.92 11.63 0.55
CA TYR A 42 -1.97 11.80 2.01
C TYR A 42 -0.66 12.34 2.58
N VAL A 43 0.46 12.08 1.90
CA VAL A 43 1.80 12.53 2.26
C VAL A 43 2.58 12.94 1.02
N LYS A 44 3.62 13.75 1.19
CA LYS A 44 4.55 14.13 0.11
C LYS A 44 5.71 13.16 -0.05
N ARG A 45 6.02 12.38 1.00
CA ARG A 45 7.07 11.38 1.05
C ARG A 45 6.57 10.15 1.78
N VAL A 46 6.99 8.96 1.36
CA VAL A 46 6.56 7.68 1.97
C VAL A 46 6.92 7.62 3.46
N CYS A 47 8.11 8.14 3.83
CA CYS A 47 8.57 8.19 5.21
C CYS A 47 7.69 9.02 6.16
N ASP A 48 6.87 9.94 5.64
CA ASP A 48 6.04 10.79 6.48
C ASP A 48 4.75 10.07 6.93
N TRP A 49 4.47 8.88 6.40
CA TRP A 49 3.28 8.10 6.74
C TRP A 49 3.54 7.15 7.92
N PRO A 50 2.99 7.40 9.13
CA PRO A 50 3.30 6.59 10.31
C PRO A 50 2.58 5.23 10.32
N HIS A 51 1.51 5.07 9.53
CA HIS A 51 0.63 3.89 9.56
C HIS A 51 1.01 2.86 8.49
N SER A 52 2.30 2.49 8.44
CA SER A 52 2.81 1.47 7.50
C SER A 52 3.98 0.71 8.12
N THR A 53 4.20 -0.52 7.65
CA THR A 53 5.40 -1.30 7.98
C THR A 53 6.68 -0.79 7.29
N PHE A 54 6.59 0.27 6.49
CA PHE A 54 7.73 0.91 5.82
C PHE A 54 8.88 1.21 6.80
N HIS A 55 8.58 1.78 7.97
CA HIS A 55 9.58 2.13 8.99
C HIS A 55 10.39 0.94 9.48
N ARG A 56 9.76 -0.24 9.54
CA ARG A 56 10.47 -1.48 9.90
C ARG A 56 11.39 -1.93 8.76
N TYR A 57 10.95 -1.84 7.52
CA TYR A 57 11.79 -2.15 6.35
C TYR A 57 13.01 -1.23 6.27
N VAL A 58 12.86 0.04 6.66
CA VAL A 58 13.99 0.98 6.78
C VAL A 58 14.92 0.59 7.94
N ALA A 59 14.37 0.27 9.12
CA ALA A 59 15.16 -0.14 10.27
C ALA A 59 15.95 -1.44 10.02
N ASP A 60 15.38 -2.37 9.26
CA ASP A 60 16.01 -3.64 8.89
C ASP A 60 16.97 -3.50 7.69
N GLY A 61 17.11 -2.30 7.10
CA GLY A 61 17.99 -2.02 5.97
C GLY A 61 17.50 -2.59 4.63
N ILE A 62 16.23 -2.98 4.54
CA ILE A 62 15.63 -3.55 3.32
C ILE A 62 15.28 -2.44 2.32
N LEU A 63 14.77 -1.31 2.81
CA LEU A 63 14.45 -0.13 2.00
C LEU A 63 15.22 1.09 2.50
N PRO A 64 15.66 1.98 1.59
CA PRO A 64 16.25 3.24 2.01
C PRO A 64 15.18 4.21 2.52
N VAL A 65 15.55 5.11 3.44
CA VAL A 65 14.61 6.05 4.07
C VAL A 65 14.03 7.08 3.09
N ASP A 66 14.75 7.36 2.01
CA ASP A 66 14.39 8.26 0.91
C ASP A 66 13.76 7.52 -0.29
N TRP A 67 13.40 6.24 -0.12
CA TRP A 67 12.73 5.45 -1.14
C TRP A 67 11.43 6.09 -1.66
N CYS A 68 11.24 6.02 -2.99
CA CYS A 68 10.13 6.63 -3.73
C CYS A 68 9.99 8.16 -3.66
N GLY A 69 11.00 8.89 -3.16
CA GLY A 69 11.16 10.33 -3.40
C GLY A 69 9.91 11.19 -3.13
N GLU A 70 9.72 12.22 -3.97
CA GLU A 70 8.51 13.05 -4.04
C GLU A 70 7.62 12.61 -5.21
N ILE A 71 6.33 13.00 -5.18
CA ILE A 71 5.29 12.65 -6.20
C ILE A 71 5.77 12.83 -7.66
N ALA A 72 6.73 13.71 -7.92
CA ALA A 72 7.29 13.98 -9.25
C ALA A 72 7.92 12.75 -9.93
N ASP A 73 8.34 11.73 -9.17
CA ASP A 73 8.97 10.52 -9.71
C ASP A 73 7.97 9.41 -10.05
N LEU A 74 6.69 9.56 -9.69
CA LEU A 74 5.65 8.62 -10.09
C LEU A 74 5.23 8.94 -11.53
N PRO A 75 5.21 7.95 -12.46
CA PRO A 75 4.66 8.20 -13.79
C PRO A 75 3.23 8.70 -13.62
N SER A 76 2.94 9.86 -14.19
CA SER A 76 1.58 10.42 -14.19
C SER A 76 0.65 9.35 -14.74
N VAL A 77 -0.16 8.76 -13.86
CA VAL A 77 -1.16 7.79 -14.27
C VAL A 77 -2.21 8.59 -15.03
N SER A 78 -2.09 8.63 -16.36
CA SER A 78 -3.18 9.06 -17.23
C SER A 78 -4.31 8.04 -17.08
N GLU A 79 -5.49 8.53 -16.67
CA GLU A 79 -6.75 7.77 -16.58
C GLU A 79 -7.09 7.01 -17.87
#